data_AF-A0A1R4I641-F1
#
_entry.id   AF-A0A1R4I641-F1
#
_cell.length_a   1.000
_cell.length_b   1.000
_cell.length_c   1.000
_cell.angle_alpha   90.00
_cell.angle_beta   90.00
_cell.angle_gamma   90.00
#
_symmetry.space_group_name_H-M   'P 1'
#
loop_
_entity.id
_entity.type
_entity.pdbx_description
1 polymer ?
#
loop_
_entity_poly.entity_id
_entity_poly.type
_entity_poly.pdbx_seq_one_letter_code
_entity_poly.pdbx_strand_id
1 'polypeptide(L)'
;MNQAFVALATGLFLAVFTASEAAPPSSFNAAKRLAEREVYHDQSETFYCGCNFDFENGPNLESCGYEIRKQPERANRIEWEHVMPAYDFGRQRQCWQEGGRDNCRRTDPVFRMAEADLHNLVPAIGEVNGDRSNMRFAMANDPIHEYGACEVAVSFQERAFQPPLHRVGDIARIYWYMRDTYGIQISRQQGNPPEK
;
A
#
# COMPACT_ATOMS: atom_id res chain seq x y z
N MET A 1 64.56 12.38 -42.90
CA MET A 1 63.75 12.91 -41.78
C MET A 1 62.30 12.49 -42.02
N ASN A 2 61.88 11.37 -41.44
CA ASN A 2 60.49 10.90 -41.50
C ASN A 2 59.70 11.54 -40.35
N GLN A 3 58.68 12.32 -40.67
CA GLN A 3 57.68 12.72 -39.68
C GLN A 3 56.44 11.85 -39.85
N ALA A 4 56.25 10.91 -38.91
CA ALA A 4 55.04 10.13 -38.80
C ALA A 4 53.98 10.99 -38.11
N PHE A 5 52.90 11.32 -38.82
CA PHE A 5 51.70 11.90 -38.23
C PHE A 5 50.97 10.81 -37.44
N VAL A 6 51.03 10.88 -36.12
CA VAL A 6 50.16 10.07 -35.24
C VAL A 6 48.83 10.82 -35.11
N ALA A 7 47.83 10.37 -35.86
CA ALA A 7 46.46 10.83 -35.71
C ALA A 7 45.87 10.20 -34.44
N LEU A 8 45.75 10.98 -33.36
CA LEU A 8 45.02 10.59 -32.15
C LEU A 8 43.52 10.67 -32.43
N ALA A 9 42.92 9.53 -32.83
CA ALA A 9 41.46 9.40 -32.89
C ALA A 9 40.91 9.35 -31.46
N THR A 10 40.38 10.47 -30.98
CA THR A 10 39.68 10.54 -29.69
C THR A 10 38.30 9.92 -29.86
N GLY A 11 38.17 8.63 -29.55
CA GLY A 11 36.88 7.94 -29.54
C GLY A 11 36.01 8.43 -28.39
N LEU A 12 34.91 9.10 -28.69
CA LEU A 12 33.88 9.48 -27.73
C LEU A 12 33.13 8.22 -27.29
N PHE A 13 33.52 7.63 -26.16
CA PHE A 13 32.79 6.55 -25.50
C PHE A 13 31.48 7.12 -24.93
N LEU A 14 30.35 6.96 -25.64
CA LEU A 14 29.04 7.14 -25.03
C LEU A 14 28.85 6.01 -24.00
N ALA A 15 28.91 6.35 -22.71
CA ALA A 15 28.46 5.48 -21.65
C ALA A 15 26.95 5.25 -21.81
N VAL A 16 26.56 4.09 -22.34
CA VAL A 16 25.18 3.64 -22.33
C VAL A 16 24.86 3.27 -20.88
N PHE A 17 24.25 4.21 -20.15
CA PHE A 17 23.68 3.91 -18.84
C PHE A 17 22.48 2.98 -19.06
N THR A 18 22.71 1.68 -18.91
CA THR A 18 21.61 0.72 -18.76
C THR A 18 20.96 1.03 -17.41
N ALA A 19 19.83 1.73 -17.41
CA ALA A 19 18.97 1.80 -16.24
C ALA A 19 18.58 0.36 -15.89
N SER A 20 19.12 -0.18 -14.80
CA SER A 20 18.67 -1.47 -14.28
C SER A 20 17.28 -1.24 -13.71
N GLU A 21 16.23 -1.64 -14.44
CA GLU A 21 14.91 -1.73 -13.84
C GLU A 21 14.95 -2.80 -12.74
N ALA A 22 14.74 -2.37 -11.50
CA ALA A 22 14.57 -3.30 -10.40
C ALA A 22 13.29 -4.09 -10.67
N ALA A 23 13.41 -5.43 -10.75
CA ALA A 23 12.24 -6.28 -10.92
C ALA A 23 11.30 -6.13 -9.71
N PRO A 24 9.98 -6.01 -9.92
CA PRO A 24 9.03 -5.93 -8.82
C PRO A 24 9.11 -7.19 -7.95
N PRO A 25 8.76 -7.11 -6.66
CA PRO A 25 8.84 -8.27 -5.78
C PRO A 25 8.03 -9.44 -6.33
N SER A 26 8.61 -10.63 -6.32
CA SER A 26 8.03 -11.82 -6.98
C SER A 26 6.78 -12.38 -6.28
N SER A 27 6.50 -11.93 -5.05
CA SER A 27 5.34 -12.33 -4.26
C SER A 27 5.04 -11.31 -3.16
N PHE A 28 3.84 -11.37 -2.58
CA PHE A 28 3.47 -10.55 -1.43
C PHE A 28 4.42 -10.74 -0.23
N ASN A 29 4.88 -11.97 0.04
CA ASN A 29 5.84 -12.20 1.11
C ASN A 29 7.22 -11.60 0.84
N ALA A 30 7.66 -11.60 -0.43
CA ALA A 30 8.88 -10.88 -0.82
C ALA A 30 8.69 -9.37 -0.69
N ALA A 31 7.53 -8.84 -1.10
CA ALA A 31 7.19 -7.42 -0.98
C ALA A 31 7.24 -6.94 0.46
N LYS A 32 6.61 -7.65 1.41
CA LYS A 32 6.65 -7.30 2.84
C LYS A 32 8.08 -7.21 3.39
N ARG A 33 8.91 -8.21 3.07
CA ARG A 33 10.31 -8.23 3.53
C ARG A 33 11.14 -7.10 2.92
N LEU A 34 10.86 -6.73 1.67
CA LEU A 34 11.53 -5.63 0.99
C LEU A 34 11.07 -4.28 1.55
N ALA A 35 9.76 -4.12 1.77
CA ALA A 35 9.16 -2.94 2.37
C ALA A 35 9.76 -2.66 3.76
N GLU A 36 9.85 -3.69 4.60
CA GLU A 36 10.45 -3.61 5.94
C GLU A 36 11.93 -3.20 5.91
N ARG A 37 12.75 -3.81 5.05
CA ARG A 37 14.21 -3.57 5.05
C ARG A 37 14.66 -2.32 4.30
N GLU A 38 13.94 -1.92 3.26
CA GLU A 38 14.43 -0.89 2.33
C GLU A 38 13.56 0.37 2.32
N VAL A 39 12.26 0.27 2.64
CA VAL A 39 11.32 1.41 2.52
C VAL A 39 10.90 1.97 3.86
N TYR A 40 10.57 1.11 4.82
CA TYR A 40 10.06 1.48 6.14
C TYR A 40 11.09 1.26 7.26
N HIS A 41 12.34 0.98 6.91
CA HIS A 41 13.41 0.71 7.87
C HIS A 41 13.74 1.90 8.79
N ASP A 42 13.45 3.13 8.33
CA ASP A 42 13.65 4.39 9.04
C ASP A 42 12.34 5.10 9.40
N GLN A 43 11.19 4.47 9.10
CA GLN A 43 9.87 5.00 9.38
C GLN A 43 9.34 4.37 10.66
N SER A 44 8.93 5.21 11.60
CA SER A 44 8.47 4.74 12.91
C SER A 44 6.98 4.90 13.15
N GLU A 45 6.17 5.41 12.21
CA GLU A 45 4.75 5.71 12.48
C GLU A 45 3.78 4.88 11.63
N THR A 46 2.74 4.34 12.26
CA THR A 46 1.66 3.64 11.57
C THR A 46 0.87 4.58 10.67
N PHE A 47 0.42 4.07 9.52
CA PHE A 47 -0.17 4.88 8.47
C PHE A 47 -1.42 5.63 8.91
N TYR A 48 -2.42 4.95 9.48
CA TYR A 48 -3.68 5.60 9.84
C TYR A 48 -3.65 6.34 11.18
N CYS A 49 -2.94 5.82 12.18
CA CYS A 49 -3.06 6.33 13.55
C CYS A 49 -1.83 7.09 14.04
N GLY A 50 -0.73 7.12 13.28
CA GLY A 50 0.49 7.84 13.69
C GLY A 50 1.17 7.25 14.93
N CYS A 51 0.81 6.03 15.34
CA CYS A 51 1.44 5.37 16.48
C CYS A 51 2.87 4.98 16.14
N ASN A 52 3.79 5.24 17.06
CA ASN A 52 5.15 4.73 16.97
C ASN A 52 5.12 3.20 16.86
N PHE A 53 5.98 2.61 16.06
CA PHE A 53 6.10 1.17 15.93
C PHE A 53 7.52 0.75 15.58
N ASP A 54 7.81 -0.51 15.86
CA ASP A 54 8.87 -1.25 15.22
C ASP A 54 8.34 -2.62 14.78
N PHE A 55 9.04 -3.28 13.86
CA PHE A 55 8.57 -4.55 13.29
C PHE A 55 8.72 -5.75 14.24
N GLU A 56 9.54 -5.63 15.30
CA GLU A 56 9.78 -6.69 16.28
C GLU A 56 8.72 -6.69 17.39
N ASN A 57 8.43 -5.52 17.95
CA ASN A 57 7.53 -5.34 19.09
C ASN A 57 6.12 -4.89 18.68
N GLY A 58 5.94 -4.41 17.45
CA GLY A 58 4.66 -3.90 16.97
C GLY A 58 4.41 -2.43 17.34
N PRO A 59 3.15 -1.97 17.32
CA PRO A 59 2.81 -0.58 17.60
C PRO A 59 2.80 -0.26 19.10
N ASN A 60 3.39 0.87 19.48
CA ASN A 60 3.19 1.52 20.77
C ASN A 60 1.87 2.32 20.74
N LEU A 61 0.80 1.70 21.23
CA LEU A 61 -0.56 2.29 21.22
C LEU A 61 -0.66 3.56 22.07
N GLU A 62 0.09 3.66 23.17
CA GLU A 62 0.07 4.84 24.04
C GLU A 62 0.67 6.07 23.35
N SER A 63 1.65 5.90 22.47
CA SER A 63 2.35 7.00 21.79
C SER A 63 1.43 7.92 20.96
N CYS A 64 0.30 7.38 20.50
CA CYS A 64 -0.71 8.07 19.71
C CYS A 64 -2.07 8.14 20.41
N GLY A 65 -2.19 7.64 21.65
CA GLY A 65 -3.45 7.56 22.37
C GLY A 65 -4.48 6.62 21.73
N TYR A 66 -4.05 5.53 21.08
CA TYR A 66 -4.95 4.54 20.49
C TYR A 66 -5.64 3.71 21.58
N GLU A 67 -6.96 3.55 21.47
CA GLU A 67 -7.73 2.66 22.32
C GLU A 67 -8.18 1.42 21.54
N ILE A 68 -7.99 0.25 22.15
CA ILE A 68 -8.37 -1.02 21.55
C ILE A 68 -9.89 -1.14 21.56
N ARG A 69 -10.46 -1.37 20.39
CA ARG A 69 -11.92 -1.50 20.26
C ARG A 69 -12.43 -2.85 20.76
N LYS A 70 -11.86 -3.95 20.25
CA LYS A 70 -12.32 -5.32 20.56
C LYS A 70 -11.29 -6.45 20.37
N GLN A 71 -10.17 -6.24 19.68
CA GLN A 71 -9.21 -7.27 19.27
C GLN A 71 -7.80 -6.94 19.81
N PRO A 72 -7.53 -7.17 21.10
CA PRO A 72 -6.25 -6.81 21.71
C PRO A 72 -5.05 -7.50 21.03
N GLU A 73 -5.15 -8.79 20.74
CA GLU A 73 -4.05 -9.53 20.07
C GLU A 73 -3.71 -8.97 18.68
N ARG A 74 -4.70 -8.40 17.99
CA ARG A 74 -4.52 -7.84 16.65
C ARG A 74 -4.09 -6.38 16.70
N ALA A 75 -4.55 -5.63 17.69
CA ALA A 75 -4.09 -4.27 17.92
C ALA A 75 -2.59 -4.20 18.28
N ASN A 76 -2.06 -5.22 18.95
CA ASN A 76 -0.64 -5.29 19.34
C ASN A 76 0.31 -5.82 18.26
N ARG A 77 -0.04 -5.70 16.96
CA ARG A 77 0.88 -6.05 15.86
C ARG A 77 0.69 -5.15 14.66
N ILE A 78 1.76 -5.01 13.88
CA ILE A 78 1.72 -4.37 12.56
C ILE A 78 1.24 -5.37 11.52
N GLU A 79 0.26 -4.97 10.73
CA GLU A 79 -0.18 -5.68 9.55
C GLU A 79 0.05 -4.78 8.32
N TRP A 80 0.54 -5.39 7.24
CA TRP A 80 0.69 -4.71 5.96
C TRP A 80 -0.68 -4.48 5.33
N GLU A 81 -1.08 -3.23 5.27
CA GLU A 81 -2.33 -2.77 4.69
C GLU A 81 -2.17 -2.61 3.18
N HIS A 82 -3.08 -3.22 2.44
CA HIS A 82 -3.29 -2.93 1.01
C HIS A 82 -4.23 -1.73 0.91
N VAL A 83 -3.69 -0.52 0.71
CA VAL A 83 -4.50 0.72 0.70
C VAL A 83 -5.66 0.60 -0.29
N MET A 84 -5.41 0.21 -1.53
CA MET A 84 -6.43 -0.41 -2.39
C MET A 84 -6.49 -1.91 -2.06
N PRO A 85 -7.61 -2.44 -1.52
CA PRO A 85 -7.70 -3.82 -1.09
C PRO A 85 -7.43 -4.80 -2.22
N ALA A 86 -6.85 -5.96 -1.89
CA ALA A 86 -6.70 -7.07 -2.85
C ALA A 86 -8.01 -7.50 -3.50
N TYR A 87 -9.12 -7.33 -2.80
CA TYR A 87 -10.45 -7.53 -3.35
C TYR A 87 -10.76 -6.59 -4.52
N ASP A 88 -10.41 -5.31 -4.46
CA ASP A 88 -10.77 -4.33 -5.49
C ASP A 88 -10.03 -4.59 -6.80
N PHE A 89 -8.73 -4.87 -6.73
CA PHE A 89 -7.92 -5.19 -7.92
C PHE A 89 -8.02 -6.65 -8.38
N GLY A 90 -8.61 -7.51 -7.54
CA GLY A 90 -8.79 -8.92 -7.81
C GLY A 90 -10.18 -9.29 -8.36
N ARG A 91 -11.26 -8.76 -7.79
CA ARG A 91 -12.64 -9.20 -8.07
C ARG A 91 -13.07 -9.08 -9.54
N GLN A 92 -12.44 -8.19 -10.32
CA GLN A 92 -12.74 -8.00 -11.74
C GLN A 92 -12.03 -9.04 -12.64
N ARG A 93 -11.18 -9.88 -12.06
CA ARG A 93 -10.35 -10.85 -12.78
C ARG A 93 -10.97 -12.24 -12.73
N GLN A 94 -10.80 -12.98 -13.82
CA GLN A 94 -11.31 -14.34 -13.95
C GLN A 94 -10.77 -15.28 -12.85
N CYS A 95 -9.48 -15.15 -12.49
CA CYS A 95 -8.88 -15.94 -11.43
C CYS A 95 -9.63 -15.84 -10.10
N TRP A 96 -10.22 -14.68 -9.80
CA TRP A 96 -10.91 -14.43 -8.55
C TRP A 96 -12.27 -15.12 -8.54
N GLN A 97 -12.95 -15.13 -9.68
CA GLN A 97 -14.22 -15.82 -9.86
C GLN A 97 -14.04 -17.35 -9.75
N GLU A 98 -12.90 -17.86 -10.22
CA GLU A 98 -12.60 -19.30 -10.24
C GLU A 98 -12.05 -19.86 -8.93
N GLY A 99 -11.59 -19.01 -8.00
CA GLY A 99 -11.03 -19.50 -6.73
C GLY A 99 -10.44 -18.42 -5.81
N GLY A 100 -10.92 -17.18 -5.92
CA GLY A 100 -10.53 -16.07 -5.05
C GLY A 100 -9.05 -15.70 -5.11
N ARG A 101 -8.59 -15.08 -4.03
CA ARG A 101 -7.24 -14.53 -3.90
C ARG A 101 -6.15 -15.57 -4.11
N ASP A 102 -6.32 -16.77 -3.57
CA ASP A 102 -5.30 -17.82 -3.67
C ASP A 102 -5.18 -18.38 -5.08
N ASN A 103 -6.29 -18.49 -5.82
CA ASN A 103 -6.21 -18.81 -7.24
C ASN A 103 -5.48 -17.70 -8.01
N CYS A 104 -5.82 -16.44 -7.78
CA CYS A 104 -5.15 -15.31 -8.43
C CYS A 104 -3.64 -15.25 -8.16
N ARG A 105 -3.21 -15.52 -6.93
CA ARG A 105 -1.78 -15.64 -6.60
C ARG A 105 -1.07 -16.69 -7.46
N ARG A 106 -1.74 -17.80 -7.74
CA ARG A 106 -1.17 -18.91 -8.52
C ARG A 106 -1.22 -18.66 -10.03
N THR A 107 -2.30 -18.10 -10.54
CA THR A 107 -2.62 -18.14 -11.98
C THR A 107 -2.57 -16.78 -12.69
N ASP A 108 -2.71 -15.66 -11.99
CA ASP A 108 -2.75 -14.33 -12.61
C ASP A 108 -1.47 -13.52 -12.30
N PRO A 109 -0.55 -13.36 -13.27
CA PRO A 109 0.69 -12.60 -13.07
C PRO A 109 0.44 -11.12 -12.78
N VAL A 110 -0.62 -10.52 -13.33
CA VAL A 110 -0.93 -9.10 -13.11
C VAL A 110 -1.48 -8.91 -11.69
N PHE A 111 -2.31 -9.85 -11.20
CA PHE A 111 -2.73 -9.84 -9.80
C PHE A 111 -1.53 -9.94 -8.85
N ARG A 112 -0.57 -10.84 -9.12
CA ARG A 112 0.63 -10.98 -8.30
C ARG A 112 1.45 -9.69 -8.25
N MET A 113 1.61 -9.01 -9.39
CA MET A 113 2.31 -7.73 -9.45
C MET A 113 1.58 -6.68 -8.61
N ALA A 114 0.27 -6.52 -8.78
CA ALA A 114 -0.52 -5.56 -8.01
C ALA A 114 -0.53 -5.86 -6.50
N GLU A 115 -0.54 -7.13 -6.10
CA GLU A 115 -0.48 -7.53 -4.70
C GLU A 115 0.88 -7.26 -4.06
N ALA A 116 1.95 -7.36 -4.84
CA ALA A 116 3.33 -7.18 -4.40
C ALA A 116 3.85 -5.74 -4.57
N ASP A 117 3.02 -4.82 -5.06
CA ASP A 117 3.41 -3.43 -5.30
C ASP A 117 3.58 -2.66 -3.99
N LEU A 118 4.79 -2.14 -3.79
CA LEU A 118 5.17 -1.39 -2.59
C LEU A 118 4.44 -0.04 -2.46
N HIS A 119 4.01 0.57 -3.56
CA HIS A 119 3.23 1.80 -3.52
C HIS A 119 1.86 1.62 -2.83
N ASN A 120 1.38 0.38 -2.74
CA ASN A 120 0.09 0.04 -2.15
C ASN A 120 0.20 -0.63 -0.78
N LEU A 121 1.41 -0.71 -0.20
CA LEU A 121 1.66 -1.38 1.07
C LEU A 121 2.11 -0.38 2.14
N VAL A 122 1.34 -0.28 3.21
CA VAL A 122 1.63 0.61 4.34
C VAL A 122 1.52 -0.14 5.69
N PRO A 123 2.30 0.22 6.72
CA PRO A 123 2.18 -0.38 8.04
C PRO A 123 0.92 0.15 8.75
N ALA A 124 0.06 -0.73 9.23
CA ALA A 124 -1.13 -0.35 9.98
C ALA A 124 -1.25 -1.17 11.28
N ILE A 125 -1.92 -0.59 12.28
CA ILE A 125 -2.39 -1.36 13.45
C ILE A 125 -3.30 -2.47 12.93
N GLY A 126 -3.02 -3.71 13.32
CA GLY A 126 -3.75 -4.86 12.79
C GLY A 126 -5.26 -4.78 13.02
N GLU A 127 -5.71 -4.27 14.17
CA GLU A 127 -7.15 -4.13 14.46
C GLU A 127 -7.82 -3.18 13.46
N VAL A 128 -7.19 -2.03 13.17
CA VAL A 128 -7.65 -1.07 12.17
C VAL A 128 -7.68 -1.70 10.78
N ASN A 129 -6.61 -2.39 10.36
CA ASN A 129 -6.59 -3.16 9.10
C ASN A 129 -7.76 -4.17 9.04
N GLY A 130 -8.03 -4.83 10.15
CA GLY A 130 -9.09 -5.81 10.28
C GLY A 130 -10.49 -5.26 10.14
N ASP A 131 -10.79 -4.23 10.90
CA ASP A 131 -12.09 -3.57 10.88
C ASP A 131 -12.32 -2.87 9.53
N ARG A 132 -11.26 -2.29 8.94
CA ARG A 132 -11.28 -1.71 7.58
C ARG A 132 -11.64 -2.75 6.52
N SER A 133 -11.11 -3.97 6.62
CA SER A 133 -11.45 -5.07 5.72
C SER A 133 -11.25 -4.68 4.23
N ASN A 134 -12.26 -4.88 3.38
CA ASN A 134 -12.32 -4.38 2.00
C ASN A 134 -13.35 -3.24 1.84
N MET A 135 -13.58 -2.46 2.89
CA MET A 135 -14.49 -1.32 2.85
C MET A 135 -13.92 -0.19 2.00
N ARG A 136 -14.81 0.54 1.32
CA ARG A 136 -14.43 1.73 0.56
C ARG A 136 -14.07 2.85 1.53
N PHE A 137 -13.16 3.72 1.11
CA PHE A 137 -12.98 5.00 1.79
C PHE A 137 -14.18 5.91 1.53
N ALA A 138 -14.82 6.38 2.59
CA ALA A 138 -15.94 7.32 2.52
C ALA A 138 -16.22 7.94 3.90
N MET A 139 -16.82 9.13 3.90
CA MET A 139 -17.50 9.65 5.08
C MET A 139 -18.81 8.86 5.26
N ALA A 140 -19.09 8.44 6.49
CA ALA A 140 -20.34 7.75 6.85
C ALA A 140 -21.15 8.64 7.81
N ASN A 141 -22.45 8.42 7.90
CA ASN A 141 -23.31 9.29 8.72
C ASN A 141 -23.18 9.00 10.22
N ASP A 142 -23.04 7.72 10.57
CA ASP A 142 -22.94 7.24 11.96
C ASP A 142 -21.82 6.18 12.08
N PRO A 143 -20.55 6.57 11.89
CA PRO A 143 -19.45 5.64 12.03
C PRO A 143 -19.06 5.44 13.50
N ILE A 144 -18.46 4.28 13.78
CA ILE A 144 -17.88 3.98 15.08
C ILE A 144 -16.52 4.66 15.21
N HIS A 145 -16.33 5.42 16.30
CA HIS A 145 -15.11 6.18 16.65
C HIS A 145 -14.34 5.59 17.85
N GLU A 146 -14.50 4.28 18.12
CA GLU A 146 -13.97 3.60 19.30
C GLU A 146 -12.45 3.28 19.22
N TYR A 147 -11.63 4.21 18.70
CA TYR A 147 -10.18 4.04 18.52
C TYR A 147 -9.34 5.06 19.30
N GLY A 148 -9.92 5.69 20.33
CA GLY A 148 -9.26 6.69 21.16
C GLY A 148 -8.95 7.97 20.38
N ALA A 149 -7.71 8.43 20.44
CA ALA A 149 -7.24 9.61 19.70
C ALA A 149 -6.98 9.35 18.20
N CYS A 150 -7.05 8.10 17.73
CA CYS A 150 -6.95 7.82 16.31
C CYS A 150 -8.25 8.21 15.57
N GLU A 151 -8.16 9.17 14.65
CA GLU A 151 -9.30 9.76 13.93
C GLU A 151 -9.95 8.85 12.86
N VAL A 152 -9.62 7.56 12.83
CA VAL A 152 -10.31 6.61 11.95
C VAL A 152 -11.72 6.37 12.45
N ALA A 153 -12.62 6.09 11.51
CA ALA A 153 -13.98 5.68 11.85
C ALA A 153 -14.47 4.58 10.91
N VAL A 154 -15.29 3.67 11.42
CA VAL A 154 -15.78 2.52 10.63
C VAL A 154 -17.29 2.41 10.71
N SER A 155 -17.96 2.41 9.55
CA SER A 155 -19.37 2.04 9.45
C SER A 155 -19.47 0.65 8.81
N PHE A 156 -19.71 -0.37 9.64
CA PHE A 156 -19.93 -1.74 9.17
C PHE A 156 -21.22 -1.87 8.34
N GLN A 157 -22.25 -1.08 8.67
CA GLN A 157 -23.53 -1.06 7.97
C GLN A 157 -23.39 -0.46 6.56
N GLU A 158 -22.71 0.69 6.43
CA GLU A 158 -22.49 1.35 5.14
C GLU A 158 -21.29 0.76 4.37
N ARG A 159 -20.54 -0.15 5.01
CA ARG A 159 -19.27 -0.71 4.53
C ARG A 159 -18.29 0.38 4.10
N ALA A 160 -18.12 1.37 4.98
CA ALA A 160 -17.29 2.54 4.78
C ALA A 160 -16.23 2.66 5.88
N PHE A 161 -15.00 2.96 5.47
CA PHE A 161 -13.92 3.34 6.35
C PHE A 161 -13.61 4.81 6.14
N GLN A 162 -13.71 5.60 7.19
CA GLN A 162 -13.33 7.00 7.20
C GLN A 162 -11.87 7.10 7.64
N PRO A 163 -10.94 7.47 6.73
CA PRO A 163 -9.55 7.65 7.09
C PRO A 163 -9.35 8.99 7.83
N PRO A 164 -8.24 9.16 8.57
CA PRO A 164 -7.88 10.46 9.11
C PRO A 164 -7.63 11.46 7.97
N LEU A 165 -7.93 12.74 8.21
CA LEU A 165 -7.86 13.78 7.16
C LEU A 165 -6.46 13.91 6.55
N HIS A 166 -5.41 13.76 7.37
CA HIS A 166 -4.02 13.89 6.91
C HIS A 166 -3.57 12.77 5.95
N ARG A 167 -4.31 11.64 5.84
CA ARG A 167 -4.01 10.53 4.92
C ARG A 167 -4.84 10.51 3.64
N VAL A 168 -5.88 11.35 3.53
CA VAL A 168 -6.76 11.36 2.35
C VAL A 168 -5.96 11.56 1.05
N GLY A 169 -4.96 12.44 1.07
CA GLY A 169 -4.10 12.69 -0.10
C GLY A 169 -3.24 11.49 -0.50
N ASP A 170 -2.63 10.80 0.47
CA ASP A 170 -1.83 9.59 0.23
C ASP A 170 -2.70 8.49 -0.37
N ILE A 171 -3.86 8.24 0.24
CA ILE A 171 -4.83 7.23 -0.21
C ILE A 171 -5.28 7.51 -1.64
N ALA A 172 -5.64 8.76 -1.96
CA ALA A 172 -6.08 9.13 -3.30
C ALA A 172 -5.00 8.88 -4.35
N ARG A 173 -3.74 9.28 -4.07
CA ARG A 173 -2.61 9.04 -4.97
C ARG A 173 -2.38 7.56 -5.21
N ILE A 174 -2.42 6.75 -4.17
CA ILE A 174 -2.26 5.30 -4.28
C ILE A 174 -3.39 4.70 -5.11
N TYR A 175 -4.64 5.11 -4.89
CA TYR A 175 -5.78 4.64 -5.69
C TYR A 175 -5.63 4.95 -7.17
N TRP A 176 -5.21 6.17 -7.50
CA TRP A 176 -5.02 6.61 -8.88
C TRP A 176 -3.85 5.89 -9.54
N TYR A 177 -2.72 5.76 -8.82
CA TYR A 177 -1.59 4.96 -9.25
C TYR A 177 -2.01 3.52 -9.57
N MET A 178 -2.68 2.83 -8.63
CA MET A 178 -3.11 1.45 -8.85
C MET A 178 -4.08 1.33 -10.03
N ARG A 179 -5.06 2.25 -10.14
CA ARG A 179 -6.00 2.32 -11.26
C ARG A 179 -5.27 2.39 -12.60
N ASP A 180 -4.33 3.32 -12.73
CA ASP A 180 -3.66 3.62 -13.99
C ASP A 180 -2.61 2.55 -14.34
N THR A 181 -1.84 2.09 -13.34
CA THR A 181 -0.80 1.07 -13.51
C THR A 181 -1.36 -0.30 -13.86
N TYR A 182 -2.50 -0.69 -13.27
CA TYR A 182 -3.05 -2.05 -13.42
C TYR A 182 -4.39 -2.11 -14.17
N GLY A 183 -4.88 -0.98 -14.70
CA GLY A 183 -6.13 -0.89 -15.44
C GLY A 183 -7.36 -1.26 -14.61
N ILE A 184 -7.33 -1.00 -13.29
CA ILE A 184 -8.40 -1.40 -12.37
C ILE A 184 -9.56 -0.41 -12.49
N GLN A 185 -10.79 -0.90 -12.64
CA GLN A 185 -11.95 0.00 -12.65
C GLN A 185 -12.33 0.41 -11.23
N ILE A 186 -12.31 1.72 -10.94
CA ILE A 186 -12.82 2.29 -9.69
C ILE A 186 -14.19 2.92 -9.92
N SER A 187 -15.08 2.86 -8.92
CA SER A 187 -16.40 3.46 -9.04
C SER A 187 -16.31 4.98 -9.17
N ARG A 188 -17.29 5.63 -9.83
CA ARG A 188 -17.34 7.09 -9.95
C ARG A 188 -17.30 7.81 -8.59
N GLN A 189 -17.95 7.23 -7.58
CA GLN A 189 -17.95 7.78 -6.22
C GLN A 189 -16.57 7.69 -5.54
N GLN A 190 -15.72 6.74 -5.92
CA GLN A 190 -14.34 6.65 -5.43
C GLN A 190 -13.35 7.43 -6.31
N GLY A 191 -13.69 7.68 -7.57
CA GLY A 191 -12.84 8.40 -8.53
C GLY A 191 -12.89 9.93 -8.40
N ASN A 192 -13.91 10.48 -7.73
CA ASN A 192 -14.08 11.91 -7.54
C ASN A 192 -13.69 12.31 -6.10
N PRO A 193 -12.95 13.42 -5.91
CA PRO A 193 -12.73 13.98 -4.58
C PRO A 193 -14.07 14.36 -3.94
N PRO A 194 -14.17 14.36 -2.59
CA PRO A 194 -15.38 14.82 -1.92
C PRO A 194 -15.68 16.27 -2.37
N GLU A 195 -16.88 16.49 -2.90
CA GLU A 195 -17.37 17.84 -3.20
C GLU A 195 -17.41 18.63 -1.89
N LYS A 196 -16.84 19.83 -1.91
CA LYS A 196 -16.82 20.76 -0.78
C LYS A 196 -18.19 21.38 -0.57
#